data_AF-G8UQI2-F1
#
_entry.id   AF-G8UQI2-F1
#
_cell.length_a   1.000
_cell.length_b   1.000
_cell.length_c   1.000
_cell.angle_alpha   90.00
_cell.angle_beta   90.00
_cell.angle_gamma   90.00
#
_symmetry.space_group_name_H-M   'P 1'
#
loop_
_entity.id
_entity.type
_entity.pdbx_description
1 polymer ?
#
loop_
_entity_poly.entity_id
_entity_poly.type
_entity_poly.pdbx_seq_one_letter_code
_entity_poly.pdbx_strand_id
1 'polypeptide(L)'
;MTERRRTKYDTTFFERYARQSLIDLVDDRFEALKNYDRPDLQDEAHNIGIEVTRAIREDRDVAHALINEIAGRPVMKVSEEDWIDMTKYGYGYGINDTIIGRMEYEYWAAALPLQRIIRSKVRKVADGFYGHFRKFGLYIFSKENLTDDTVFSTMEYTMELQEGNVLKYDVMYISQISELFVCDLTRASFDEIPISRAQCRRFYHEALRPETV
;
A
#
# COMPACT_ATOMS: atom_id res chain seq x y z
N MET A 1 28.51 -14.51 14.87
CA MET A 1 27.85 -13.86 13.73
C MET A 1 26.37 -14.16 13.84
N THR A 2 25.59 -13.21 14.31
CA THR A 2 24.15 -13.36 14.53
C THR A 2 23.45 -13.15 13.20
N GLU A 3 22.87 -14.21 12.63
CA GLU A 3 21.90 -14.09 11.55
C GLU A 3 20.80 -13.12 12.00
N ARG A 4 20.74 -11.92 11.41
CA ARG A 4 19.56 -11.08 11.50
C ARG A 4 18.43 -11.87 10.86
N ARG A 5 17.54 -12.45 11.66
CA ARG A 5 16.23 -12.94 11.20
C ARG A 5 15.62 -11.84 10.33
N ARG A 6 15.53 -12.05 9.01
CA ARG A 6 14.72 -11.21 8.12
C ARG A 6 13.29 -11.28 8.67
N THR A 7 12.74 -10.14 9.06
CA THR A 7 11.35 -10.03 9.50
C THR A 7 10.45 -10.48 8.35
N LYS A 8 9.39 -11.22 8.66
CA LYS A 8 8.44 -11.75 7.67
C LYS A 8 7.74 -10.63 6.89
N TYR A 9 7.72 -9.44 7.49
CA TYR A 9 7.35 -8.19 6.87
C TYR A 9 8.63 -7.36 6.70
N ASP A 10 9.16 -7.34 5.49
CA ASP A 10 10.19 -6.39 5.09
C ASP A 10 9.54 -5.09 4.60
N THR A 11 10.35 -4.07 4.32
CA THR A 11 9.87 -2.78 3.81
C THR A 11 9.06 -2.89 2.52
N THR A 12 9.19 -4.01 1.81
CA THR A 12 8.65 -4.24 0.47
C THR A 12 7.37 -5.10 0.44
N PHE A 13 6.85 -5.53 1.59
CA PHE A 13 5.60 -6.32 1.66
C PHE A 13 4.44 -5.62 0.92
N PHE A 14 4.29 -4.32 1.13
CA PHE A 14 3.23 -3.53 0.50
C PHE A 14 3.40 -3.37 -1.00
N GLU A 15 4.64 -3.27 -1.44
CA GLU A 15 4.99 -3.16 -2.84
C GLU A 15 4.66 -4.47 -3.55
N ARG A 16 5.00 -5.61 -2.95
CA ARG A 16 4.63 -6.93 -3.50
C ARG A 16 3.12 -7.17 -3.49
N TYR A 17 2.42 -6.74 -2.43
CA TYR A 17 0.96 -6.81 -2.40
C TYR A 17 0.34 -5.94 -3.50
N ALA A 18 0.80 -4.70 -3.65
CA ALA A 18 0.34 -3.79 -4.69
C ALA A 18 0.59 -4.34 -6.10
N ARG A 19 1.78 -4.90 -6.34
CA ARG A 19 2.08 -5.59 -7.59
C ARG A 19 1.10 -6.73 -7.86
N GLN A 20 0.88 -7.61 -6.88
CA GLN A 20 0.00 -8.77 -7.07
C GLN A 20 -1.46 -8.35 -7.27
N SER A 21 -1.95 -7.33 -6.56
CA SER A 21 -3.31 -6.82 -6.75
C SER A 21 -3.47 -6.18 -8.14
N LEU A 22 -2.48 -5.44 -8.63
CA LEU A 22 -2.50 -4.85 -9.97
C LEU A 22 -2.53 -5.90 -11.09
N ILE A 23 -1.71 -6.96 -10.96
CA ILE A 23 -1.70 -8.09 -11.91
C ILE A 23 -3.07 -8.76 -11.96
N ASP A 24 -3.62 -9.08 -10.80
CA ASP A 24 -4.83 -9.90 -10.71
C ASP A 24 -6.13 -9.12 -10.99
N LEU A 25 -6.12 -7.80 -10.80
CA LEU A 25 -7.33 -6.97 -10.87
C LEU A 25 -7.36 -6.04 -12.08
N VAL A 26 -6.21 -5.58 -12.57
CA VAL A 26 -6.16 -4.49 -13.56
C VAL A 26 -5.69 -5.00 -14.91
N ASP A 27 -4.48 -5.55 -15.00
CA ASP A 27 -3.86 -5.91 -16.29
C ASP A 27 -2.65 -6.83 -16.05
N ASP A 28 -2.53 -7.89 -16.85
CA ASP A 28 -1.43 -8.87 -16.75
C ASP A 28 -0.06 -8.25 -17.08
N ARG A 29 -0.02 -7.12 -17.81
CA ARG A 29 1.22 -6.37 -18.07
C ARG A 29 1.97 -5.99 -16.80
N PHE A 30 1.29 -5.87 -15.66
CA PHE A 30 1.93 -5.55 -14.38
C PHE A 30 2.82 -6.67 -13.85
N GLU A 31 2.82 -7.85 -14.48
CA GLU A 31 3.78 -8.93 -14.19
C GLU A 31 5.23 -8.46 -14.40
N ALA A 32 5.46 -7.51 -15.31
CA ALA A 32 6.78 -6.95 -15.59
C ALA A 32 7.29 -5.97 -14.52
N LEU A 33 6.43 -5.51 -13.60
CA LEU A 33 6.84 -4.65 -12.49
C LEU A 33 7.81 -5.41 -11.58
N LYS A 34 8.85 -4.71 -11.12
CA LYS A 34 9.82 -5.21 -10.14
C LYS A 34 10.02 -4.19 -9.03
N ASN A 35 10.39 -4.68 -7.85
CA ASN A 35 10.75 -3.82 -6.72
C ASN A 35 12.10 -3.13 -6.95
N TYR A 36 12.14 -1.81 -6.77
CA TYR A 36 13.35 -0.99 -6.87
C TYR A 36 13.32 0.13 -5.81
N ASP A 37 14.41 0.91 -5.70
CA ASP A 37 14.55 1.95 -4.67
C ASP A 37 13.56 3.12 -4.84
N ARG A 38 13.33 3.58 -6.07
CA ARG A 38 12.42 4.70 -6.36
C ARG A 38 12.10 4.85 -7.86
N PRO A 39 10.82 4.92 -8.26
CA PRO A 39 9.65 4.59 -7.45
C PRO A 39 9.66 3.09 -7.07
N ASP A 40 8.86 2.71 -6.09
CA ASP A 40 8.94 1.38 -5.46
C ASP A 40 8.74 0.22 -6.45
N LEU A 41 7.85 0.37 -7.42
CA LEU A 41 7.60 -0.62 -8.48
C LEU A 41 7.94 -0.01 -9.85
N GLN A 42 8.74 -0.72 -10.65
CA GLN A 42 9.19 -0.23 -11.95
C GLN A 42 9.06 -1.28 -13.04
N ASP A 43 8.64 -0.84 -14.22
CA ASP A 43 8.74 -1.59 -15.46
C ASP A 43 9.54 -0.73 -16.47
N GLU A 44 10.82 -1.07 -16.62
CA GLU A 44 11.74 -0.36 -17.51
C GLU A 44 11.37 -0.53 -18.98
N ALA A 45 10.76 -1.65 -19.38
CA ALA A 45 10.43 -1.94 -20.77
C ALA A 45 9.27 -1.06 -21.27
N HIS A 46 8.25 -0.85 -20.43
CA HIS A 46 7.13 0.03 -20.73
C HIS A 46 7.28 1.45 -20.17
N ASN A 47 8.38 1.69 -19.43
CA ASN A 47 8.71 2.95 -18.78
C ASN A 47 7.61 3.44 -17.82
N ILE A 48 7.19 2.53 -16.92
CA ILE A 48 6.18 2.77 -15.88
C ILE A 48 6.86 2.79 -14.52
N GLY A 49 6.55 3.79 -13.71
CA GLY A 49 6.97 3.86 -12.32
C GLY A 49 5.77 4.03 -11.39
N ILE A 50 5.63 3.17 -10.39
CA ILE A 50 4.52 3.22 -9.41
C ILE A 50 5.10 3.37 -8.01
N GLU A 51 4.74 4.47 -7.36
CA GLU A 51 5.05 4.72 -5.96
C GLU A 51 3.97 4.08 -5.08
N VAL A 52 4.37 3.33 -4.07
CA VAL A 52 3.47 2.64 -3.13
C VAL A 52 3.48 3.36 -1.79
N THR A 53 2.30 3.68 -1.29
CA THR A 53 2.14 4.39 -0.02
C THR A 53 0.92 3.92 0.74
N ARG A 54 0.80 4.37 1.98
CA ARG A 54 -0.19 3.90 2.95
C ARG A 54 -0.84 5.08 3.65
N ALA A 55 -2.16 5.19 3.52
CA ALA A 55 -3.00 6.13 4.24
C ALA A 55 -3.78 5.38 5.33
N ILE A 56 -3.24 5.39 6.53
CA ILE A 56 -3.83 4.80 7.73
C ILE A 56 -3.93 5.94 8.75
N ARG A 57 -4.93 5.96 9.62
CA ARG A 57 -4.90 6.90 10.77
C ARG A 57 -3.76 6.48 11.70
N GLU A 58 -3.13 7.42 12.39
CA GLU A 58 -2.17 7.15 13.50
C GLU A 58 -2.89 6.58 14.73
N ASP A 59 -3.67 5.52 14.53
CA ASP A 59 -4.44 4.82 15.56
C ASP A 59 -4.04 3.35 15.57
N ARG A 60 -3.70 2.87 16.76
CA ARG A 60 -3.10 1.57 17.02
C ARG A 60 -4.09 0.43 16.76
N ASP A 61 -5.37 0.64 17.04
CA ASP A 61 -6.42 -0.35 16.80
C ASP A 61 -6.70 -0.51 15.30
N VAL A 62 -6.57 0.60 14.56
CA VAL A 62 -6.76 0.68 13.11
C VAL A 62 -5.67 -0.11 12.38
N ALA A 63 -4.40 0.03 12.79
CA ALA A 63 -3.30 -0.76 12.24
C ALA A 63 -3.44 -2.27 12.49
N HIS A 64 -3.87 -2.68 13.69
CA HIS A 64 -4.04 -4.10 14.03
C HIS A 64 -5.16 -4.77 13.23
N ALA A 65 -6.31 -4.13 13.11
CA ALA A 65 -7.40 -4.67 12.32
C ALA A 65 -7.00 -4.79 10.83
N LEU A 66 -6.16 -3.88 10.32
CA LEU A 66 -5.71 -3.90 8.91
C LEU A 66 -4.96 -5.19 8.56
N ILE A 67 -4.06 -5.69 9.42
CA ILE A 67 -3.26 -6.89 9.11
C ILE A 67 -4.15 -8.13 8.99
N ASN A 68 -5.12 -8.27 9.89
CA ASN A 68 -6.07 -9.39 9.84
C ASN A 68 -6.97 -9.30 8.59
N GLU A 69 -7.41 -8.09 8.25
CA GLU A 69 -8.27 -7.82 7.10
C GLU A 69 -7.54 -8.07 5.77
N ILE A 70 -6.30 -7.58 5.62
CA ILE A 70 -5.44 -7.85 4.46
C ILE A 70 -5.18 -9.35 4.30
N ALA A 71 -5.02 -10.08 5.40
CA ALA A 71 -4.89 -11.54 5.36
C ALA A 71 -6.21 -12.27 5.04
N GLY A 72 -7.31 -11.55 4.79
CA GLY A 72 -8.64 -12.10 4.54
C GLY A 72 -9.19 -12.90 5.73
N ARG A 73 -8.89 -12.45 6.96
CA ARG A 73 -9.29 -13.06 8.22
C ARG A 73 -10.24 -12.13 9.00
N PRO A 74 -11.11 -12.67 9.87
CA PRO A 74 -11.92 -11.85 10.76
C PRO A 74 -11.02 -11.10 11.77
N VAL A 75 -11.41 -9.87 12.11
CA VAL A 75 -10.74 -9.07 13.15
C VAL A 75 -10.99 -9.69 14.52
N MET A 76 -9.93 -10.12 15.21
CA MET A 76 -10.02 -10.54 16.61
C MET A 76 -9.88 -9.32 17.53
N LYS A 77 -10.80 -9.14 18.48
CA LYS A 77 -10.64 -8.16 19.56
C LYS A 77 -9.62 -8.68 20.57
N VAL A 78 -8.60 -7.88 20.87
CA VAL A 78 -7.56 -8.19 21.87
C VAL A 78 -7.84 -7.33 23.11
N SER A 79 -7.69 -7.90 24.31
CA SER A 79 -7.97 -7.20 25.57
C SER A 79 -6.83 -6.25 25.97
N GLU A 80 -7.14 -5.20 26.74
CA GLU A 80 -6.17 -4.18 27.18
C GLU A 80 -5.03 -4.75 28.03
N GLU A 81 -5.29 -5.80 28.81
CA GLU A 81 -4.28 -6.52 29.59
C GLU A 81 -3.34 -7.33 28.69
N ASP A 82 -3.90 -8.01 27.67
CA ASP A 82 -3.10 -8.71 26.65
C ASP A 82 -2.21 -7.71 25.89
N TRP A 83 -2.71 -6.51 25.60
CA TRP A 83 -1.94 -5.43 24.94
C TRP A 83 -0.75 -4.92 25.77
N ILE A 84 -0.93 -4.74 27.08
CA ILE A 84 0.10 -4.23 28.00
C ILE A 84 1.23 -5.25 28.17
N ASP A 85 0.90 -6.53 28.30
CA ASP A 85 1.92 -7.58 28.40
C ASP A 85 2.71 -7.73 27.09
N MET A 86 2.07 -7.54 25.93
CA MET A 86 2.74 -7.65 24.62
C MET A 86 3.74 -6.50 24.36
N THR A 87 3.43 -5.28 24.82
CA THR A 87 4.31 -4.11 24.65
C THR A 87 5.50 -4.10 25.62
N LYS A 88 5.33 -4.67 26.82
CA LYS A 88 6.34 -4.70 27.89
C LYS A 88 7.53 -5.62 27.61
N TYR A 89 7.32 -6.72 26.88
CA TYR A 89 8.37 -7.73 26.66
C TYR A 89 8.98 -7.74 25.24
N GLY A 90 8.52 -6.86 24.33
CA GLY A 90 9.05 -6.79 22.96
C GLY A 90 8.77 -8.04 22.10
N TYR A 91 7.80 -8.88 22.51
CA TYR A 91 7.36 -10.06 21.78
C TYR A 91 6.23 -9.72 20.80
N GLY A 92 6.28 -10.36 19.65
CA GLY A 92 5.42 -10.08 18.51
C GLY A 92 4.11 -10.85 18.40
N TYR A 93 3.23 -10.38 17.53
CA TYR A 93 1.88 -10.92 17.30
C TYR A 93 1.89 -12.16 16.41
N GLY A 94 1.22 -13.22 16.86
CA GLY A 94 1.03 -14.46 16.12
C GLY A 94 -0.06 -14.33 15.04
N ILE A 95 0.34 -14.43 13.78
CA ILE A 95 -0.39 -15.30 12.86
C ILE A 95 -0.08 -16.70 13.37
N ASN A 96 -1.05 -17.60 13.63
CA ASN A 96 -0.70 -18.93 14.13
C ASN A 96 0.56 -19.50 13.44
N ASP A 97 1.60 -19.70 14.27
CA ASP A 97 3.02 -20.05 14.02
C ASP A 97 4.03 -18.98 13.55
N THR A 98 3.75 -17.68 13.55
CA THR A 98 4.81 -16.66 13.38
C THR A 98 4.53 -15.32 14.08
N ILE A 99 5.48 -14.92 14.93
CA ILE A 99 5.52 -13.75 15.83
C ILE A 99 5.95 -12.48 15.04
N ILE A 100 5.10 -11.44 15.02
CA ILE A 100 5.30 -10.12 14.39
C ILE A 100 5.76 -9.08 15.43
N GLY A 101 7.06 -8.79 15.51
CA GLY A 101 7.69 -8.01 16.57
C GLY A 101 7.37 -6.50 16.59
N ARG A 102 7.77 -5.83 17.69
CA ARG A 102 7.60 -4.38 17.96
C ARG A 102 8.08 -3.43 16.84
N MET A 103 9.07 -3.85 16.04
CA MET A 103 9.54 -3.09 14.88
C MET A 103 8.52 -3.02 13.74
N GLU A 104 7.75 -4.09 13.53
CA GLU A 104 6.70 -4.11 12.53
C GLU A 104 5.59 -3.14 12.98
N TYR A 105 5.23 -3.12 14.26
CA TYR A 105 4.26 -2.17 14.86
C TYR A 105 4.58 -0.67 14.64
N GLU A 106 5.83 -0.23 14.84
CA GLU A 106 6.23 1.17 14.58
C GLU A 106 6.21 1.52 13.08
N TYR A 107 6.46 0.54 12.20
CA TYR A 107 6.34 0.70 10.75
C TYR A 107 4.88 0.94 10.28
N TRP A 108 3.89 0.60 11.10
CA TRP A 108 2.45 0.78 10.81
C TRP A 108 1.84 2.09 11.34
N ALA A 109 2.48 2.74 12.32
CA ALA A 109 1.94 3.90 13.03
C ALA A 109 2.25 5.26 12.37
N ALA A 110 3.09 5.30 11.33
CA ALA A 110 3.62 6.54 10.72
C ALA A 110 2.74 7.13 9.60
N ALA A 111 1.43 7.11 9.76
CA ALA A 111 0.50 7.34 8.66
C ALA A 111 -0.22 8.70 8.77
N LEU A 112 0.00 9.56 7.78
CA LEU A 112 -0.54 10.93 7.72
C LEU A 112 -1.93 10.94 7.04
N PRO A 113 -2.78 11.96 7.25
CA PRO A 113 -4.05 12.10 6.52
C PRO A 113 -3.86 11.99 4.99
N LEU A 114 -4.78 11.35 4.28
CA LEU A 114 -4.70 11.02 2.84
C LEU A 114 -4.20 12.20 1.98
N GLN A 115 -4.79 13.39 2.15
CA GLN A 115 -4.39 14.60 1.44
C GLN A 115 -2.93 15.01 1.68
N ARG A 116 -2.41 14.83 2.90
CA ARG A 116 -1.02 15.19 3.24
C ARG A 116 -0.03 14.23 2.58
N ILE A 117 -0.37 12.94 2.51
CA ILE A 117 0.42 11.94 1.79
C ILE A 117 0.43 12.29 0.30
N ILE A 118 -0.74 12.49 -0.30
CA ILE A 118 -0.88 12.83 -1.72
C ILE A 118 -0.05 14.07 -2.05
N ARG A 119 -0.20 15.16 -1.28
CA ARG A 119 0.59 16.39 -1.48
C ARG A 119 2.09 16.13 -1.46
N SER A 120 2.58 15.33 -0.50
CA SER A 120 3.99 14.98 -0.42
C SER A 120 4.45 14.16 -1.64
N LYS A 121 3.63 13.21 -2.10
CA LYS A 121 3.96 12.31 -3.21
C LYS A 121 3.88 13.02 -4.57
N VAL A 122 2.92 13.91 -4.77
CA VAL A 122 2.81 14.76 -5.98
C VAL A 122 4.03 15.67 -6.09
N ARG A 123 4.41 16.33 -4.98
CA ARG A 123 5.61 17.17 -4.97
C ARG A 123 6.88 16.39 -5.35
N LYS A 124 7.05 15.17 -4.84
CA LYS A 124 8.21 14.34 -5.18
C LYS A 124 8.26 14.00 -6.68
N VAL A 125 7.14 13.65 -7.31
CA VAL A 125 7.11 13.44 -8.78
C VAL A 125 7.46 14.73 -9.51
N ALA A 126 6.84 15.85 -9.13
CA ALA A 126 7.07 17.15 -9.77
C ALA A 126 8.54 17.59 -9.70
N ASP A 127 9.20 17.33 -8.57
CA ASP A 127 10.62 17.63 -8.33
C ASP A 127 11.58 16.62 -9.05
N GLY A 128 11.04 15.64 -9.78
CA GLY A 128 11.84 14.60 -10.47
C GLY A 128 12.48 13.57 -9.54
N PHE A 129 12.03 13.47 -8.29
CA PHE A 129 12.63 12.64 -7.25
C PHE A 129 12.69 11.15 -7.62
N TYR A 130 11.70 10.68 -8.38
CA TYR A 130 11.56 9.29 -8.81
C TYR A 130 12.22 9.02 -10.18
N GLY A 131 12.96 9.97 -10.75
CA GLY A 131 13.54 9.83 -12.08
C GLY A 131 12.53 10.07 -13.20
N HIS A 132 12.80 9.49 -14.38
CA HIS A 132 12.03 9.74 -15.60
C HIS A 132 11.30 8.47 -16.04
N PHE A 133 9.98 8.49 -15.87
CA PHE A 133 9.08 7.48 -16.43
C PHE A 133 8.11 8.12 -17.41
N ARG A 134 7.64 7.34 -18.39
CA ARG A 134 6.61 7.79 -19.33
C ARG A 134 5.24 7.84 -18.64
N LYS A 135 5.00 6.93 -17.71
CA LYS A 135 3.78 6.90 -16.91
C LYS A 135 4.10 6.75 -15.43
N PHE A 136 3.47 7.59 -14.61
CA PHE A 136 3.56 7.49 -13.16
C PHE A 136 2.24 7.00 -12.55
N GLY A 137 2.34 6.00 -11.69
CA GLY A 137 1.24 5.54 -10.84
C GLY A 137 1.46 5.89 -9.37
N LEU A 138 0.38 6.19 -8.65
CA LEU A 138 0.39 6.31 -7.19
C LEU A 138 -0.52 5.23 -6.60
N TYR A 139 0.05 4.23 -5.93
CA TYR A 139 -0.71 3.21 -5.22
C TYR A 139 -0.85 3.59 -3.75
N ILE A 140 -2.07 3.71 -3.26
CA ILE A 140 -2.40 4.08 -1.89
C ILE A 140 -3.19 2.95 -1.24
N PHE A 141 -2.63 2.32 -0.23
CA PHE A 141 -3.41 1.49 0.69
C PHE A 141 -4.20 2.37 1.65
N SER A 142 -5.52 2.38 1.53
CA SER A 142 -6.43 3.04 2.44
C SER A 142 -7.08 2.01 3.35
N LYS A 143 -7.00 2.23 4.67
CA LYS A 143 -7.86 1.50 5.60
C LYS A 143 -9.30 2.04 5.61
N GLU A 144 -9.46 3.32 5.35
CA GLU A 144 -10.77 3.93 5.38
C GLU A 144 -11.58 3.46 4.17
N ASN A 145 -12.81 3.01 4.42
CA ASN A 145 -13.80 2.76 3.38
C ASN A 145 -14.26 4.12 2.84
N LEU A 146 -13.57 4.60 1.81
CA LEU A 146 -13.93 5.79 1.06
C LEU A 146 -15.15 5.50 0.20
N THR A 147 -16.09 6.43 0.18
CA THR A 147 -17.20 6.44 -0.78
C THR A 147 -16.73 6.94 -2.14
N ASP A 148 -17.51 6.69 -3.19
CA ASP A 148 -17.31 7.26 -4.53
C ASP A 148 -17.07 8.78 -4.51
N ASP A 149 -17.86 9.54 -3.76
CA ASP A 149 -17.68 10.98 -3.60
C ASP A 149 -16.31 11.34 -2.98
N THR A 150 -15.85 10.52 -2.03
CA THR A 150 -14.55 10.71 -1.37
C THR A 150 -13.40 10.34 -2.31
N VAL A 151 -13.57 9.29 -3.12
CA VAL A 151 -12.61 8.92 -4.18
C VAL A 151 -12.53 10.04 -5.21
N PHE A 152 -13.66 10.51 -5.71
CA PHE A 152 -13.74 11.58 -6.70
C PHE A 152 -13.09 12.88 -6.20
N SER A 153 -13.45 13.34 -5.00
CA SER A 153 -12.82 14.53 -4.40
C SER A 153 -11.31 14.36 -4.14
N THR A 154 -10.87 13.14 -3.83
CA THR A 154 -9.43 12.82 -3.72
C THR A 154 -8.73 12.90 -5.08
N MET A 155 -9.37 12.45 -6.16
CA MET A 155 -8.86 12.58 -7.52
C MET A 155 -8.76 14.04 -7.94
N GLU A 156 -9.85 14.82 -7.78
CA GLU A 156 -9.87 16.25 -8.11
C GLU A 156 -8.75 17.00 -7.36
N TYR A 157 -8.63 16.77 -6.06
CA TYR A 157 -7.56 17.33 -5.25
C TYR A 157 -6.16 16.97 -5.78
N THR A 158 -5.95 15.72 -6.20
CA THR A 158 -4.68 15.27 -6.77
C THR A 158 -4.40 15.96 -8.11
N MET A 159 -5.41 16.08 -8.96
CA MET A 159 -5.33 16.74 -10.27
C MET A 159 -5.01 18.23 -10.13
N GLU A 160 -5.66 18.93 -9.20
CA GLU A 160 -5.38 20.34 -8.88
C GLU A 160 -3.94 20.52 -8.38
N LEU A 161 -3.47 19.65 -7.49
CA LEU A 161 -2.09 19.72 -6.97
C LEU A 161 -1.01 19.54 -8.05
N GLN A 162 -1.32 18.82 -9.12
CA GLN A 162 -0.38 18.55 -10.20
C GLN A 162 -0.58 19.45 -11.42
N GLU A 163 -1.49 20.42 -11.35
CA GLU A 163 -1.71 21.39 -12.41
C GLU A 163 -0.43 22.21 -12.67
N GLY A 164 -0.03 22.32 -13.93
CA GLY A 164 1.19 23.01 -14.34
C GLY A 164 2.50 22.23 -14.14
N ASN A 165 2.47 21.06 -13.48
CA ASN A 165 3.67 20.23 -13.34
C ASN A 165 4.02 19.51 -14.65
N VAL A 166 5.31 19.44 -14.97
CA VAL A 166 5.81 18.69 -16.13
C VAL A 166 5.70 17.18 -15.88
N LEU A 167 6.12 16.74 -14.70
CA LEU A 167 5.98 15.36 -14.23
C LEU A 167 4.79 15.27 -13.28
N LYS A 168 3.93 14.27 -13.48
CA LYS A 168 2.68 14.11 -12.75
C LYS A 168 2.26 12.65 -12.71
N TYR A 169 1.34 12.30 -11.82
CA TYR A 169 0.73 10.97 -11.83
C TYR A 169 -0.35 10.91 -12.92
N ASP A 170 -0.36 9.82 -13.68
CA ASP A 170 -1.39 9.53 -14.69
C ASP A 170 -2.54 8.73 -14.09
N VAL A 171 -2.21 7.83 -13.15
CA VAL A 171 -3.17 6.91 -12.52
C VAL A 171 -2.93 6.88 -11.02
N MET A 172 -4.01 6.86 -10.25
CA MET A 172 -3.99 6.60 -8.81
C MET A 172 -4.76 5.31 -8.52
N TYR A 173 -4.20 4.44 -7.71
CA TYR A 173 -4.82 3.19 -7.26
C TYR A 173 -5.13 3.32 -5.78
N ILE A 174 -6.41 3.40 -5.40
CA ILE A 174 -6.81 3.41 -3.99
C ILE A 174 -7.27 2.02 -3.62
N SER A 175 -6.41 1.28 -2.91
CA SER A 175 -6.69 -0.07 -2.46
C SER A 175 -7.27 -0.03 -1.05
N GLN A 176 -8.52 -0.43 -0.94
CA GLN A 176 -9.14 -0.80 0.32
C GLN A 176 -9.09 -2.32 0.50
N ILE A 177 -9.70 -2.83 1.57
CA ILE A 177 -9.73 -4.27 1.85
C ILE A 177 -10.62 -5.01 0.84
N SER A 178 -11.81 -4.45 0.57
CA SER A 178 -12.87 -5.07 -0.23
C SER A 178 -12.91 -4.63 -1.68
N GLU A 179 -12.11 -3.64 -2.06
CA GLU A 179 -12.19 -3.02 -3.39
C GLU A 179 -10.89 -2.28 -3.73
N LEU A 180 -10.67 -2.11 -5.03
CA LEU A 180 -9.62 -1.30 -5.61
C LEU A 180 -10.27 -0.26 -6.53
N PHE A 181 -10.02 1.01 -6.26
CA PHE A 181 -10.38 2.09 -7.19
C PHE A 181 -9.21 2.35 -8.14
N VAL A 182 -9.45 2.22 -9.44
CA VAL A 182 -8.49 2.55 -10.50
C VAL A 182 -8.86 3.91 -11.07
N CYS A 183 -8.16 4.95 -10.62
CA CYS A 183 -8.47 6.34 -10.91
C CYS A 183 -7.60 6.88 -12.06
N ASP A 184 -8.20 7.12 -13.22
CA ASP A 184 -7.56 7.80 -14.34
C ASP A 184 -7.59 9.32 -14.11
N LEU A 185 -6.43 9.88 -13.72
CA LEU A 185 -6.28 11.31 -13.44
C LEU A 185 -6.22 12.16 -14.72
N THR A 186 -6.07 11.53 -15.89
CA THR A 186 -6.08 12.22 -17.18
C THR A 186 -7.49 12.38 -17.74
N ARG A 187 -8.40 11.45 -17.39
CA ARG A 187 -9.80 11.43 -17.82
C ARG A 187 -10.79 11.85 -16.75
N ALA A 188 -10.34 12.05 -15.51
CA ALA A 188 -11.18 12.35 -14.35
C ALA A 188 -12.28 11.28 -14.15
N SER A 189 -11.90 10.01 -14.23
CA SER A 189 -12.82 8.87 -14.09
C SER A 189 -12.16 7.76 -13.30
N PHE A 190 -12.95 6.96 -12.57
CA PHE A 190 -12.45 5.77 -11.90
C PHE A 190 -13.35 4.56 -12.16
N ASP A 191 -12.74 3.39 -12.08
CA ASP A 191 -13.43 2.10 -12.01
C ASP A 191 -13.27 1.54 -10.60
N GLU A 192 -14.34 0.99 -10.02
CA GLU A 192 -14.31 0.24 -8.77
C GLU A 192 -14.24 -1.25 -9.09
N ILE A 193 -13.24 -1.93 -8.53
CA ILE A 193 -13.03 -3.37 -8.73
C ILE A 193 -13.16 -4.07 -7.37
N PRO A 194 -14.19 -4.92 -7.15
CA PRO A 194 -14.34 -5.63 -5.90
C PRO A 194 -13.22 -6.67 -5.70
N ILE A 195 -12.73 -6.77 -4.47
CA ILE A 195 -11.72 -7.72 -4.01
C ILE A 195 -12.40 -8.73 -3.08
N SER A 196 -12.45 -9.98 -3.51
CA SER A 196 -12.93 -11.08 -2.68
C SER A 196 -11.91 -11.42 -1.56
N ARG A 197 -12.39 -12.01 -0.46
CA ARG A 197 -11.51 -12.52 0.60
C ARG A 197 -10.48 -13.54 0.11
N ALA A 198 -10.80 -14.30 -0.93
CA ALA A 198 -9.88 -15.25 -1.55
C ALA A 198 -8.73 -14.52 -2.28
N GLN A 199 -9.05 -13.41 -2.96
CA GLN A 199 -8.06 -12.52 -3.56
C GLN A 199 -7.18 -11.87 -2.48
N CYS A 200 -7.75 -11.30 -1.41
CA CYS A 200 -6.94 -10.73 -0.30
C CYS A 200 -5.94 -11.76 0.26
N ARG A 201 -6.39 -12.98 0.52
CA ARG A 201 -5.53 -14.09 0.99
C ARG A 201 -4.42 -14.40 -0.01
N ARG A 202 -4.75 -14.47 -1.29
CA ARG A 202 -3.76 -14.74 -2.35
C ARG A 202 -2.72 -13.63 -2.39
N PHE A 203 -3.14 -12.36 -2.46
CA PHE A 203 -2.25 -11.21 -2.48
C PHE A 203 -1.33 -11.20 -1.24
N TYR A 204 -1.90 -11.45 -0.07
CA TYR A 204 -1.16 -11.57 1.18
C TYR A 204 -0.09 -12.68 1.13
N HIS A 205 -0.46 -13.87 0.65
CA HIS A 205 0.47 -15.00 0.59
C HIS A 205 1.57 -14.81 -0.46
N GLU A 206 1.27 -14.20 -1.61
CA GLU A 206 2.29 -13.82 -2.59
C GLU A 206 3.22 -12.74 -2.04
N ALA A 207 2.68 -11.73 -1.36
CA ALA A 207 3.47 -10.66 -0.75
C ALA A 207 4.43 -11.12 0.37
N LEU A 208 4.17 -12.29 0.96
CA LEU A 208 5.06 -12.93 1.93
C LEU A 208 6.24 -13.68 1.28
N ARG A 209 6.18 -13.96 -0.02
CA ARG A 209 7.29 -14.61 -0.73
C ARG A 209 8.33 -13.54 -1.05
N PRO A 210 9.57 -13.65 -0.55
CA PRO A 210 10.65 -12.79 -1.03
C PRO A 210 10.84 -13.04 -2.52
N GLU A 211 11.15 -11.99 -3.30
CA GLU A 211 11.58 -12.18 -4.68
C GLU A 211 12.84 -13.06 -4.68
N THR A 212 12.77 -14.20 -5.35
CA THR A 212 13.95 -15.03 -5.62
C THR A 212 14.84 -14.25 -6.58
N VAL A 213 15.97 -13.78 -6.06
CA VAL A 213 17.08 -13.21 -6.85
C VAL A 213 17.65 -14.25 -7.79
#